data_AF-A0A7S3KQ32-F1
#
_entry.id   AF-A0A7S3KQ32-F1
#
_cell.length_a   1.000
_cell.length_b   1.000
_cell.length_c   1.000
_cell.angle_alpha   90.00
_cell.angle_beta   90.00
_cell.angle_gamma   90.00
#
_symmetry.space_group_name_H-M   'P 1'
#
loop_
_entity.id
_entity.type
_entity.pdbx_description
1 polymer ?
#
loop_
_entity_poly.entity_id
_entity_poly.type
_entity_poly.pdbx_seq_one_letter_code
_entity_poly.pdbx_strand_id
1 'polypeptide(L)'
;SLQYTFKEFYLNYIDLKQAFIEKVYTKNPTTLIKNIETEFQILSGQVLQCNYDLMMLLGSAPEEIREYFREKYCQRLKEKVEDSVFRSHMKTSDFVISAENDSKELYKIIAEKRRSNVYDELIEDPPIEDLTNLTHDTTPVMIEEIYTMEDYKSESSGLTRASRKKIYNDGLHLFVLVHGFQATHIDMQEIKNHIAMVVPNSIFLCSESNEGVRTEGCLIESGRNLAEEIFDFFDDEEDCGEDVT
;
A
#
# COMPACT_ATOMS: atom_id res chain seq x y z
N SER A 1 7.38 -25.65 24.01
CA SER A 1 8.54 -26.22 23.30
C SER A 1 9.55 -25.16 22.86
N LEU A 2 9.16 -23.90 22.54
CA LEU A 2 10.10 -22.82 22.15
C LEU A 2 11.14 -22.38 23.21
N GLN A 3 10.84 -22.50 24.50
CA GLN A 3 11.76 -22.09 25.58
C GLN A 3 12.99 -23.00 25.72
N TYR A 4 12.90 -24.27 25.29
CA TYR A 4 14.03 -25.21 25.32
C TYR A 4 15.02 -24.93 24.19
N THR A 5 14.53 -24.57 23.00
CA THR A 5 15.35 -24.21 21.83
C THR A 5 16.19 -22.95 22.03
N PHE A 6 15.69 -21.96 22.78
CA PHE A 6 16.44 -20.72 23.04
C PHE A 6 17.59 -20.93 24.03
N LYS A 7 17.37 -21.79 25.03
CA LYS A 7 18.38 -22.13 26.04
C LYS A 7 19.53 -22.95 25.43
N GLU A 8 19.21 -23.90 24.56
CA GLU A 8 20.24 -24.66 23.80
C GLU A 8 21.02 -23.77 22.84
N PHE A 9 20.36 -22.84 22.14
CA PHE A 9 21.05 -21.88 21.26
C PHE A 9 22.01 -20.99 22.06
N TYR A 10 21.57 -20.48 23.21
CA TYR A 10 22.39 -19.59 24.04
C TYR A 10 23.59 -20.33 24.67
N LEU A 11 23.41 -21.59 25.09
CA LEU A 11 24.51 -22.42 25.58
C LEU A 11 25.52 -22.73 24.46
N ASN A 12 25.05 -23.09 23.26
CA ASN A 12 25.91 -23.26 22.10
C ASN A 12 26.67 -21.98 21.75
N TYR A 13 26.03 -20.81 21.82
CA TYR A 13 26.68 -19.53 21.56
C TYR A 13 27.79 -19.23 22.59
N ILE A 14 27.54 -19.49 23.87
CA ILE A 14 28.56 -19.33 24.93
C ILE A 14 29.74 -20.26 24.67
N ASP A 15 29.49 -21.54 24.41
CA ASP A 15 30.56 -22.52 24.17
C ASP A 15 31.35 -22.19 22.90
N LEU A 16 30.68 -21.73 21.84
CA LEU A 16 31.31 -21.30 20.59
C LEU A 16 32.16 -20.04 20.80
N LYS A 17 31.66 -19.08 21.59
CA LYS A 17 32.39 -17.87 21.98
C LYS A 17 33.61 -18.21 22.83
N GLN A 18 33.47 -19.12 23.80
CA GLN A 18 34.56 -19.54 24.67
C GLN A 18 35.65 -20.29 23.86
N ALA A 19 35.25 -21.20 22.98
CA ALA A 19 36.15 -21.92 22.08
C ALA A 19 36.84 -20.99 21.07
N PHE A 20 36.14 -19.96 20.59
CA PHE A 20 36.73 -18.91 19.76
C PHE A 20 37.77 -18.12 20.56
N ILE A 21 37.43 -17.61 21.74
CA ILE A 21 38.34 -16.88 22.62
C ILE A 21 39.59 -17.72 22.92
N GLU A 22 39.43 -18.99 23.30
CA GLU A 22 40.56 -19.89 23.56
C GLU A 22 41.43 -20.11 22.33
N LYS A 23 40.84 -20.38 21.14
CA LYS A 23 41.61 -20.53 19.89
C LYS A 23 42.35 -19.25 19.49
N VAL A 24 41.72 -18.10 19.69
CA VAL A 24 42.22 -16.79 19.28
C VAL A 24 43.34 -16.29 20.20
N TYR A 25 43.15 -16.40 21.52
CA TYR A 25 44.12 -15.90 22.51
C TYR A 25 45.33 -16.83 22.70
N THR A 26 45.19 -18.14 22.51
CA THR A 26 46.27 -19.09 22.88
C THR A 26 47.30 -19.37 21.79
N LYS A 27 47.03 -19.07 20.51
CA LYS A 27 47.91 -19.56 19.41
C LYS A 27 48.61 -18.52 18.56
N ASN A 28 47.99 -17.41 18.14
CA ASN A 28 48.69 -16.28 17.49
C ASN A 28 47.74 -15.09 17.20
N PRO A 29 47.54 -14.13 18.13
CA PRO A 29 46.60 -13.02 17.91
C PRO A 29 47.00 -12.14 16.72
N THR A 30 48.30 -11.97 16.47
CA THR A 30 48.80 -11.14 15.37
C THR A 30 48.47 -11.74 14.00
N THR A 31 48.57 -13.05 13.84
CA THR A 31 48.19 -13.72 12.59
C THR A 31 46.69 -13.61 12.33
N LEU A 32 45.86 -13.75 13.37
CA LEU A 32 44.42 -13.61 13.24
C LEU A 32 44.01 -12.20 12.81
N ILE A 33 44.57 -11.17 13.46
CA ILE A 33 44.29 -9.77 13.11
C ILE A 33 44.64 -9.51 11.65
N LYS A 34 45.82 -9.96 11.19
CA LYS A 34 46.22 -9.85 9.78
C LYS A 34 45.28 -10.57 8.83
N ASN A 35 44.76 -11.74 9.20
CA ASN A 35 43.79 -12.45 8.38
C ASN A 35 42.46 -11.69 8.29
N ILE A 36 41.96 -11.15 9.41
CA ILE A 36 40.74 -10.32 9.44
C ILE A 36 40.95 -9.04 8.60
N GLU A 37 42.10 -8.37 8.72
CA GLU A 37 42.45 -7.22 7.89
C GLU A 37 42.45 -7.57 6.41
N THR A 38 43.01 -8.72 6.05
CA THR A 38 43.04 -9.21 4.65
C THR A 38 41.63 -9.48 4.14
N GLU A 39 40.78 -10.14 4.93
CA GLU A 39 39.38 -10.37 4.59
C GLU A 39 38.60 -9.06 4.41
N PHE A 40 38.83 -8.09 5.30
CA PHE A 40 38.20 -6.77 5.20
C PHE A 40 38.63 -6.03 3.93
N GLN A 41 39.90 -6.12 3.55
CA GLN A 41 40.40 -5.53 2.30
C GLN A 41 39.77 -6.19 1.07
N ILE A 42 39.64 -7.53 1.08
CA ILE A 42 38.98 -8.25 -0.02
C ILE A 42 37.51 -7.84 -0.13
N LEU A 43 36.77 -7.81 0.99
CA LEU A 43 35.38 -7.38 1.04
C LEU A 43 35.22 -5.95 0.54
N SER A 44 36.08 -5.03 0.97
CA SER A 44 36.08 -3.63 0.52
C SER A 44 36.29 -3.53 -1.00
N GLY A 45 37.24 -4.30 -1.54
CA GLY A 45 37.47 -4.37 -3.00
C GLY A 45 36.26 -4.90 -3.76
N GLN A 46 35.59 -5.93 -3.25
CA GLN A 46 34.36 -6.47 -3.84
C GLN A 46 33.21 -5.46 -3.82
N VAL A 47 33.01 -4.75 -2.71
CA VAL A 47 31.99 -3.70 -2.59
C VAL A 47 32.26 -2.58 -3.60
N LEU A 48 33.52 -2.16 -3.75
CA LEU A 48 33.90 -1.15 -4.72
C LEU A 48 33.63 -1.60 -6.15
N GLN A 49 33.94 -2.86 -6.49
CA GLN A 49 33.64 -3.43 -7.80
C GLN A 49 32.14 -3.46 -8.07
N CYS A 50 31.33 -3.93 -7.11
CA CYS A 50 29.86 -3.91 -7.23
C CYS A 50 29.32 -2.50 -7.47
N ASN A 51 29.88 -1.49 -6.79
CA ASN A 51 29.48 -0.10 -6.97
C ASN A 51 29.84 0.40 -8.38
N TYR A 52 31.03 0.08 -8.88
CA TYR A 52 31.42 0.41 -10.26
C TYR A 52 30.50 -0.26 -11.29
N ASP A 53 30.22 -1.55 -11.11
CA ASP A 53 29.34 -2.31 -12.01
C ASP A 53 27.92 -1.73 -12.00
N LEU A 54 27.41 -1.32 -10.84
CA LEU A 54 26.12 -0.61 -10.72
C LEU A 54 26.12 0.71 -11.49
N MET A 55 27.19 1.51 -11.37
CA MET A 55 27.31 2.77 -12.11
C MET A 55 27.37 2.55 -13.63
N MET A 56 28.06 1.51 -14.08
CA MET A 56 28.10 1.11 -15.49
C MET A 56 26.73 0.64 -15.99
N LEU A 57 26.00 -0.11 -15.17
CA LEU A 57 24.63 -0.54 -15.46
C LEU A 57 23.71 0.68 -15.59
N LEU A 58 23.75 1.61 -14.64
CA LEU A 58 22.99 2.86 -14.66
C LEU A 58 23.26 3.71 -15.91
N GLY A 59 24.50 3.73 -16.39
CA GLY A 59 24.85 4.44 -17.63
C GLY A 59 24.42 3.73 -18.92
N SER A 60 24.27 2.41 -18.89
CA SER A 60 23.98 1.61 -20.10
C SER A 60 22.49 1.29 -20.30
N ALA A 61 21.71 1.21 -19.23
CA ALA A 61 20.28 0.86 -19.27
C ALA A 61 19.45 1.70 -18.27
N PRO A 62 19.51 3.05 -18.35
CA PRO A 62 18.87 3.92 -17.35
C PRO A 62 17.34 3.73 -17.29
N GLU A 63 16.71 3.46 -18.44
CA GLU A 63 15.26 3.35 -18.57
C GLU A 63 14.74 2.05 -17.95
N GLU A 64 15.39 0.92 -18.24
CA GLU A 64 15.05 -0.39 -17.71
C GLU A 64 15.25 -0.45 -16.19
N ILE A 65 16.32 0.18 -15.70
CA ILE A 65 16.60 0.27 -14.27
C ILE A 65 15.56 1.14 -13.57
N ARG A 66 15.25 2.30 -14.17
CA ARG A 66 14.20 3.19 -13.65
C ARG A 66 12.86 2.47 -13.58
N GLU A 67 12.49 1.75 -14.64
CA GLU A 67 11.25 0.98 -14.70
C GLU A 67 11.21 -0.09 -13.61
N TYR A 68 12.28 -0.87 -13.49
CA TYR A 68 12.39 -1.91 -12.47
C TYR A 68 12.24 -1.34 -11.04
N PHE A 69 12.96 -0.26 -10.72
CA PHE A 69 12.85 0.36 -9.40
C PHE A 69 11.49 1.01 -9.18
N ARG A 70 10.91 1.62 -10.21
CA ARG A 70 9.56 2.19 -10.16
C ARG A 70 8.52 1.10 -9.88
N GLU A 71 8.56 -0.02 -10.59
CA GLU A 71 7.64 -1.14 -10.37
C GLU A 71 7.78 -1.70 -8.95
N LYS A 72 9.01 -1.92 -8.48
CA LYS A 72 9.29 -2.37 -7.11
C LYS A 72 8.80 -1.37 -6.07
N TYR A 73 8.95 -0.08 -6.33
CA TYR A 73 8.45 0.98 -5.48
C TYR A 73 6.92 0.97 -5.42
N CYS A 74 6.26 1.01 -6.58
CA CYS A 74 4.80 0.97 -6.67
C CYS A 74 4.22 -0.27 -5.99
N GLN A 75 4.87 -1.43 -6.14
CA GLN A 75 4.46 -2.66 -5.47
C GLN A 75 4.52 -2.53 -3.94
N ARG A 76 5.65 -2.07 -3.39
CA ARG A 76 5.80 -1.89 -1.93
C ARG A 76 4.83 -0.85 -1.38
N LEU A 77 4.67 0.25 -2.12
CA LEU A 77 3.75 1.31 -1.75
C LEU A 77 2.30 0.79 -1.73
N LYS A 78 1.92 -0.01 -2.73
CA LYS A 78 0.61 -0.68 -2.77
C LYS A 78 0.42 -1.62 -1.57
N GLU A 79 1.39 -2.46 -1.25
CA GLU A 79 1.33 -3.36 -0.08
C GLU A 79 1.13 -2.55 1.22
N LYS A 80 1.89 -1.46 1.41
CA LYS A 80 1.78 -0.59 2.58
C LYS A 80 0.43 0.14 2.66
N VAL A 81 -0.10 0.58 1.52
CA VAL A 81 -1.43 1.21 1.45
C VAL A 81 -2.53 0.20 1.74
N GLU A 82 -2.43 -1.02 1.21
CA GLU A 82 -3.42 -2.08 1.43
C GLU A 82 -3.53 -2.47 2.93
N ASP A 83 -2.45 -2.35 3.69
CA ASP A 83 -2.44 -2.56 5.15
C ASP A 83 -3.24 -1.52 5.95
N SER A 84 -3.57 -0.39 5.33
CA SER A 84 -4.43 0.66 5.91
C SER A 84 -5.90 0.52 5.48
N VAL A 85 -6.24 -0.49 4.67
CA VAL A 85 -7.60 -0.74 4.17
C VAL A 85 -8.25 -1.92 4.90
N PHE A 86 -9.30 -1.63 5.67
CA PHE A 86 -10.11 -2.63 6.36
C PHE A 86 -11.37 -2.95 5.57
N ARG A 87 -11.48 -4.19 5.10
CA ARG A 87 -12.62 -4.62 4.29
C ARG A 87 -13.59 -5.47 5.10
N SER A 88 -14.85 -5.05 5.15
CA SER A 88 -15.95 -5.79 5.74
C SER A 88 -16.91 -6.25 4.64
N HIS A 89 -17.11 -7.56 4.52
CA HIS A 89 -18.06 -8.11 3.56
C HIS A 89 -19.37 -8.42 4.26
N MET A 90 -20.45 -7.77 3.83
CA MET A 90 -21.79 -7.97 4.35
C MET A 90 -22.67 -8.59 3.26
N LYS A 91 -23.49 -9.57 3.66
CA LYS A 91 -24.58 -10.04 2.81
C LYS A 91 -25.83 -9.31 3.21
N THR A 92 -26.58 -8.85 2.23
CA THR A 92 -27.84 -8.17 2.48
C THR A 92 -28.94 -8.67 1.54
N SER A 93 -30.16 -8.69 2.04
CA SER A 93 -31.38 -8.87 1.24
C SER A 93 -31.89 -7.56 0.66
N ASP A 94 -31.45 -6.41 1.18
CA ASP A 94 -31.84 -5.07 0.74
C ASP A 94 -30.69 -4.06 0.92
N PHE A 95 -30.45 -3.19 -0.07
CA PHE A 95 -29.43 -2.13 0.05
C PHE A 95 -29.89 -0.93 0.88
N VAL A 96 -31.16 -0.89 1.29
CA VAL A 96 -31.74 0.20 2.10
C VAL A 96 -31.35 0.11 3.59
N ILE A 97 -30.39 -0.74 3.97
CA ILE A 97 -29.95 -0.85 5.37
C ILE A 97 -29.24 0.45 5.80
N SER A 98 -29.92 1.22 6.65
CA SER A 98 -29.34 2.26 7.48
C SER A 98 -28.20 1.66 8.30
N ALA A 99 -26.99 2.19 8.15
CA ALA A 99 -25.85 1.81 8.99
C ALA A 99 -26.27 1.78 10.47
N GLU A 100 -26.19 0.61 11.09
CA GLU A 100 -26.46 0.46 12.52
C GLU A 100 -25.52 1.40 13.30
N ASN A 101 -26.02 2.09 14.33
CA ASN A 101 -25.23 3.03 15.14
C ASN A 101 -23.95 2.40 15.73
N ASP A 102 -23.90 1.08 15.84
CA ASP A 102 -22.78 0.31 16.39
C ASP A 102 -21.55 0.27 15.46
N SER A 103 -21.71 0.52 14.15
CA SER A 103 -20.60 0.45 13.19
C SER A 103 -19.60 1.59 13.38
N LYS A 104 -20.07 2.80 13.74
CA LYS A 104 -19.22 3.98 13.94
C LYS A 104 -18.22 3.79 15.08
N GLU A 105 -18.69 3.25 16.20
CA GLU A 105 -17.85 3.03 17.38
C GLU A 105 -16.84 1.91 17.13
N LEU A 106 -17.26 0.86 16.43
CA LEU A 106 -16.36 -0.19 15.95
C LEU A 106 -15.26 0.37 15.04
N TYR A 107 -15.60 1.22 14.08
CA TYR A 107 -14.65 1.84 13.15
C TYR A 107 -13.66 2.78 13.84
N LYS A 108 -14.13 3.53 14.83
CA LYS A 108 -13.25 4.32 15.68
C LYS A 108 -12.24 3.45 16.41
N ILE A 109 -12.68 2.35 17.01
CA ILE A 109 -11.80 1.41 17.73
C ILE A 109 -10.79 0.76 16.77
N ILE A 110 -11.21 0.36 15.56
CA ILE A 110 -10.31 -0.22 14.55
C ILE A 110 -9.23 0.78 14.14
N ALA A 111 -9.62 2.03 13.87
CA ALA A 111 -8.67 3.08 13.50
C ALA A 111 -7.70 3.43 14.65
N GLU A 112 -8.20 3.57 15.89
CA GLU A 112 -7.38 3.81 17.08
C GLU A 112 -6.41 2.66 17.37
N LYS A 113 -6.86 1.41 17.20
CA LYS A 113 -6.01 0.24 17.36
C LYS A 113 -4.95 0.17 16.27
N ARG A 114 -5.26 0.55 15.03
CA ARG A 114 -4.28 0.58 13.92
C ARG A 114 -3.20 1.62 14.18
N ARG A 115 -3.57 2.82 14.63
CA ARG A 115 -2.64 3.90 14.96
C ARG A 115 -1.80 3.62 16.21
N SER A 116 -2.33 2.86 17.17
CA SER A 116 -1.62 2.49 18.39
C SER A 116 -0.78 1.21 18.27
N ASN A 117 -0.84 0.50 17.14
CA ASN A 117 -0.16 -0.78 17.00
C ASN A 117 1.35 -0.59 16.82
N VAL A 118 2.11 -0.96 17.85
CA VAL A 118 3.58 -0.89 17.93
C VAL A 118 4.29 -1.90 17.01
N TYR A 119 3.56 -2.88 16.45
CA TYR A 119 4.10 -3.95 15.60
C TYR A 119 4.71 -3.47 14.27
N ASP A 120 4.48 -2.22 13.88
CA ASP A 120 5.01 -1.67 12.64
C ASP A 120 6.46 -1.18 12.75
N GLU A 121 7.02 -1.07 13.96
CA GLU A 121 8.48 -0.88 14.15
C GLU A 121 9.30 -2.08 13.62
N LEU A 122 8.65 -3.21 13.32
CA LEU A 122 9.26 -4.41 12.73
C LEU A 122 9.12 -4.48 11.21
N ILE A 123 8.31 -3.63 10.59
CA ILE A 123 8.21 -3.55 9.13
C ILE A 123 9.41 -2.72 8.67
N GLU A 124 10.30 -3.36 7.91
CA GLU A 124 11.50 -2.73 7.40
C GLU A 124 11.12 -1.47 6.60
N ASP A 125 11.52 -0.31 7.09
CA ASP A 125 11.24 0.95 6.41
C ASP A 125 11.77 0.89 4.98
N PRO A 126 10.96 1.29 3.98
CA PRO A 126 11.47 1.37 2.62
C PRO A 126 12.67 2.34 2.64
N PRO A 127 13.75 2.04 1.90
CA PRO A 127 14.99 2.82 1.90
C PRO A 127 14.83 4.13 1.12
N ILE A 128 13.82 4.93 1.46
CA ILE A 128 13.38 6.11 0.74
C ILE A 128 13.42 7.29 1.72
N GLU A 129 14.07 8.36 1.28
CA GLU A 129 14.40 9.52 2.10
C GLU A 129 13.18 10.38 2.50
N ASP A 130 12.01 10.17 1.88
CA ASP A 130 10.81 10.95 2.20
C ASP A 130 9.58 10.05 2.47
N LEU A 131 9.42 9.67 3.73
CA LEU A 131 8.26 8.97 4.27
C LEU A 131 7.33 9.90 5.07
N THR A 132 7.50 11.23 4.95
CA THR A 132 6.77 12.20 5.77
C THR A 132 5.25 12.03 5.69
N ASN A 133 4.74 11.57 4.54
CA ASN A 133 3.31 11.34 4.29
C ASN A 133 2.84 9.88 4.47
N LEU A 134 3.72 8.98 4.93
CA LEU A 134 3.43 7.54 5.11
C LEU A 134 3.63 7.08 6.56
N THR A 135 3.55 8.03 7.49
CA THR A 135 3.58 7.76 8.93
C THR A 135 2.20 7.35 9.42
N HIS A 136 2.11 6.54 10.47
CA HIS A 136 0.83 6.02 10.98
C HIS A 136 -0.16 7.12 11.39
N ASP A 137 0.36 8.27 11.79
CA ASP A 137 -0.45 9.42 12.21
C ASP A 137 -1.04 10.18 11.02
N THR A 138 -0.40 10.10 9.84
CA THR A 138 -0.80 10.81 8.62
C THR A 138 -1.49 9.92 7.61
N THR A 139 -1.30 8.60 7.70
CA THR A 139 -1.89 7.66 6.74
C THR A 139 -3.39 7.50 7.01
N PRO A 140 -4.27 7.73 6.02
CA PRO A 140 -5.69 7.54 6.20
C PRO A 140 -6.01 6.06 6.44
N VAL A 141 -6.88 5.79 7.41
CA VAL A 141 -7.44 4.45 7.62
C VAL A 141 -8.71 4.36 6.79
N MET A 142 -8.67 3.53 5.76
CA MET A 142 -9.82 3.30 4.88
C MET A 142 -10.63 2.11 5.39
N ILE A 143 -11.94 2.27 5.43
CA ILE A 143 -12.88 1.20 5.77
C ILE A 143 -13.79 0.99 4.58
N GLU A 144 -13.78 -0.22 4.05
CA GLU A 144 -14.53 -0.61 2.87
C GLU A 144 -15.62 -1.60 3.29
N GLU A 145 -16.88 -1.17 3.25
CA GLU A 145 -18.04 -2.04 3.46
C GLU A 145 -18.56 -2.52 2.10
N ILE A 146 -18.48 -3.82 1.86
CA ILE A 146 -18.86 -4.44 0.59
C ILE A 146 -20.15 -5.23 0.81
N TYR A 147 -21.25 -4.69 0.32
CA TYR A 147 -22.57 -5.32 0.39
C TYR A 147 -22.82 -6.21 -0.83
N THR A 148 -23.24 -7.45 -0.59
CA THR A 148 -23.58 -8.42 -1.64
C THR A 148 -25.00 -8.95 -1.44
N MET A 149 -25.80 -8.95 -2.50
CA MET A 149 -27.16 -9.50 -2.50
C MET A 149 -27.13 -11.02 -2.28
N GLU A 150 -27.91 -11.53 -1.33
CA GLU A 150 -27.96 -12.96 -0.99
C GLU A 150 -28.32 -13.87 -2.17
N ASP A 151 -29.14 -13.38 -3.09
CA ASP A 151 -29.65 -14.15 -4.25
C ASP A 151 -28.80 -14.02 -5.52
N TYR A 152 -27.76 -13.17 -5.51
CA TYR A 152 -26.82 -13.12 -6.63
C TYR A 152 -25.88 -14.32 -6.51
N LYS A 153 -26.25 -15.44 -7.15
CA LYS A 153 -25.38 -16.60 -7.37
C LYS A 153 -24.22 -16.22 -8.29
N SER A 154 -23.26 -15.47 -7.77
CA SER A 154 -21.94 -15.37 -8.37
C SER A 154 -21.27 -16.73 -8.21
N GLU A 155 -20.97 -17.42 -9.31
CA GLU A 155 -20.17 -18.66 -9.36
C GLU A 155 -18.71 -18.49 -8.86
N SER A 156 -18.45 -17.51 -7.98
CA SER A 156 -17.13 -17.11 -7.49
C SER A 156 -16.89 -17.45 -6.01
N SER A 157 -17.75 -18.24 -5.38
CA SER A 157 -17.61 -18.66 -3.97
C SER A 157 -16.73 -19.90 -3.83
N GLY A 158 -15.47 -19.78 -4.25
CA GLY A 158 -14.45 -20.81 -4.04
C GLY A 158 -12.99 -20.34 -4.15
N LEU A 159 -12.74 -19.03 -4.32
CA LEU A 159 -11.40 -18.53 -4.59
C LEU A 159 -10.74 -18.01 -3.31
N THR A 160 -9.88 -18.86 -2.75
CA THR A 160 -8.85 -18.47 -1.78
C THR A 160 -8.03 -17.29 -2.30
N ARG A 161 -7.54 -16.45 -1.38
CA ARG A 161 -6.83 -15.17 -1.60
C ARG A 161 -5.72 -15.20 -2.67
N ALA A 162 -5.17 -16.36 -2.99
CA ALA A 162 -4.15 -16.58 -4.03
C ALA A 162 -4.66 -16.57 -5.49
N SER A 163 -5.97 -16.53 -5.73
CA SER A 163 -6.54 -16.78 -7.06
C SER A 163 -7.45 -15.68 -7.61
N ARG A 164 -7.60 -14.55 -6.90
CA ARG A 164 -8.15 -13.32 -7.49
C ARG A 164 -7.05 -12.54 -8.21
N LYS A 165 -6.43 -13.13 -9.23
CA LYS A 165 -6.18 -12.35 -10.44
C LYS A 165 -7.58 -12.13 -11.02
N LYS A 166 -8.32 -11.15 -10.47
CA LYS A 166 -9.49 -10.64 -11.18
C LYS A 166 -8.93 -10.23 -12.53
N ILE A 167 -9.39 -10.91 -13.57
CA ILE A 167 -9.32 -10.38 -14.92
C ILE A 167 -10.19 -9.13 -14.82
N TYR A 168 -9.58 -8.01 -14.41
CA TYR A 168 -10.09 -6.72 -14.82
C TYR A 168 -10.06 -6.85 -16.34
N ASN A 169 -11.24 -6.87 -16.98
CA ASN A 169 -11.26 -6.65 -18.42
C ASN A 169 -10.40 -5.42 -18.65
N ASP A 170 -9.43 -5.49 -19.56
CA ASP A 170 -8.57 -4.36 -19.96
C ASP A 170 -9.45 -3.25 -20.55
N GLY A 171 -10.14 -2.54 -19.68
CA GLY A 171 -11.18 -1.59 -19.96
C GLY A 171 -10.97 -0.36 -19.09
N LEU A 172 -11.33 0.77 -19.65
CA LEU A 172 -11.26 2.05 -18.98
C LEU A 172 -12.31 2.08 -17.86
N HIS A 173 -11.85 2.20 -16.61
CA HIS A 173 -12.74 2.31 -15.46
C HIS A 173 -12.96 3.77 -15.12
N LEU A 174 -14.22 4.22 -15.06
CA LEU A 174 -14.59 5.52 -14.50
C LEU A 174 -14.96 5.36 -13.02
N PHE A 175 -14.27 6.08 -12.14
CA PHE A 175 -14.60 6.23 -10.74
C PHE A 175 -15.25 7.60 -10.52
N VAL A 176 -16.52 7.60 -10.11
CA VAL A 176 -17.22 8.81 -9.69
C VAL A 176 -17.15 8.91 -8.17
N LEU A 177 -16.47 9.94 -7.66
CA LEU A 177 -16.25 10.16 -6.24
C LEU A 177 -17.14 11.29 -5.76
N VAL A 178 -18.04 10.97 -4.83
CA VAL A 178 -19.00 11.91 -4.26
C VAL A 178 -18.72 12.06 -2.77
N HIS A 179 -18.58 13.30 -2.31
CA HIS A 179 -18.28 13.59 -0.91
C HIS A 179 -19.53 13.49 -0.02
N GLY A 180 -19.30 13.26 1.28
CA GLY A 180 -20.37 13.24 2.29
C GLY A 180 -20.73 14.62 2.84
N PHE A 181 -21.61 14.64 3.85
CA PHE A 181 -21.99 15.85 4.58
C PHE A 181 -20.76 16.57 5.16
N GLN A 182 -20.68 17.89 4.95
CA GLN A 182 -19.57 18.76 5.37
C GLN A 182 -18.19 18.47 4.75
N ALA A 183 -18.09 17.52 3.83
CA ALA A 183 -16.91 17.29 3.01
C ALA A 183 -17.00 18.06 1.68
N THR A 184 -15.93 18.01 0.92
CA THR A 184 -15.73 18.61 -0.41
C THR A 184 -15.07 17.60 -1.36
N HIS A 185 -15.05 17.90 -2.65
CA HIS A 185 -14.35 17.21 -3.73
C HIS A 185 -12.84 17.13 -3.46
N ILE A 186 -12.29 18.10 -2.71
CA ILE A 186 -10.89 18.09 -2.27
C ILE A 186 -10.62 16.90 -1.35
N ASP A 187 -11.54 16.57 -0.43
CA ASP A 187 -11.42 15.40 0.44
C ASP A 187 -11.43 14.10 -0.38
N MET A 188 -12.16 14.08 -1.51
CA MET A 188 -12.17 12.94 -2.42
C MET A 188 -10.87 12.83 -3.23
N GLN A 189 -10.06 13.88 -3.34
CA GLN A 189 -8.80 13.86 -4.07
C GLN A 189 -7.78 12.93 -3.41
N GLU A 190 -7.78 12.82 -2.08
CA GLU A 190 -6.92 11.85 -1.39
C GLU A 190 -7.33 10.41 -1.73
N ILE A 191 -8.63 10.13 -1.73
CA ILE A 191 -9.17 8.81 -2.11
C ILE A 191 -8.86 8.51 -3.58
N LYS A 192 -9.01 9.50 -4.46
CA LYS A 192 -8.64 9.42 -5.87
C LYS A 192 -7.19 8.98 -6.04
N ASN A 193 -6.27 9.63 -5.34
CA ASN A 193 -4.84 9.32 -5.42
C ASN A 193 -4.57 7.88 -4.99
N HIS A 194 -5.24 7.41 -3.93
CA HIS A 194 -5.12 6.02 -3.47
C HIS A 194 -5.63 5.01 -4.51
N ILE A 195 -6.78 5.28 -5.14
CA ILE A 195 -7.34 4.38 -6.16
C ILE A 195 -6.46 4.40 -7.42
N ALA A 196 -5.99 5.58 -7.85
CA ALA A 196 -5.13 5.73 -9.02
C ALA A 196 -3.81 4.95 -8.90
N MET A 197 -3.28 4.80 -7.68
CA MET A 197 -2.11 3.96 -7.42
C MET A 197 -2.38 2.46 -7.64
N VAL A 198 -3.63 2.01 -7.43
CA VAL A 198 -4.03 0.60 -7.59
C VAL A 198 -4.51 0.31 -9.01
N VAL A 199 -5.15 1.29 -9.66
CA VAL A 199 -5.75 1.19 -10.99
C VAL A 199 -5.27 2.37 -11.85
N PRO A 200 -4.04 2.32 -12.40
CA PRO A 200 -3.41 3.46 -13.07
C PRO A 200 -4.11 3.88 -14.37
N ASN A 201 -4.82 2.97 -15.03
CA ASN A 201 -5.55 3.24 -16.28
C ASN A 201 -7.02 3.57 -16.03
N SER A 202 -7.32 4.32 -14.97
CA SER A 202 -8.70 4.71 -14.63
C SER A 202 -8.91 6.21 -14.74
N ILE A 203 -10.15 6.57 -15.06
CA ILE A 203 -10.64 7.94 -15.14
C ILE A 203 -11.37 8.25 -13.84
N PHE A 204 -11.26 9.49 -13.40
CA PHE A 204 -11.83 9.94 -12.14
C PHE A 204 -12.62 11.21 -12.34
N LEU A 205 -13.85 11.22 -11.84
CA LEU A 205 -14.67 12.40 -11.66
C LEU A 205 -14.82 12.64 -10.15
N CYS A 206 -14.22 13.71 -9.64
CA CYS A 206 -14.50 14.21 -8.30
C CYS A 206 -15.69 15.16 -8.40
N SER A 207 -16.87 14.73 -7.93
CA SER A 207 -18.11 15.48 -8.08
C SER A 207 -18.09 16.77 -7.26
N GLU A 208 -18.38 17.89 -7.91
CA GLU A 208 -18.52 19.23 -7.34
C GLU A 208 -19.97 19.72 -7.39
N SER A 209 -20.82 19.08 -8.19
CA SER A 209 -22.18 19.53 -8.52
C SER A 209 -23.16 19.68 -7.34
N ASN A 210 -22.79 19.21 -6.14
CA ASN A 210 -23.57 19.36 -4.92
C ASN A 210 -22.88 20.21 -3.83
N GLU A 211 -21.74 20.85 -4.13
CA GLU A 211 -21.02 21.70 -3.18
C GLU A 211 -21.65 23.07 -3.00
N GLY A 212 -21.66 23.58 -1.76
CA GLY A 212 -22.11 24.94 -1.46
C GLY A 212 -23.61 25.21 -1.67
N VAL A 213 -24.32 24.29 -2.34
CA VAL A 213 -25.78 24.25 -2.39
C VAL A 213 -26.28 23.94 -0.99
N ARG A 214 -27.33 24.64 -0.53
CA ARG A 214 -28.00 24.25 0.72
C ARG A 214 -28.46 22.81 0.56
N THR A 215 -27.80 21.87 1.25
CA THR A 215 -28.17 20.45 1.36
C THR A 215 -29.53 20.21 2.03
N GLU A 216 -30.39 21.23 2.10
CA GLU A 216 -31.82 21.12 2.39
C GLU A 216 -32.63 20.63 1.17
N GLY A 217 -31.98 20.53 -0.01
CA GLY A 217 -32.56 19.96 -1.22
C GLY A 217 -32.94 18.48 -1.08
N CYS A 218 -33.92 18.05 -1.85
CA CYS A 218 -34.35 16.65 -1.89
C CYS A 218 -33.24 15.77 -2.50
N LEU A 219 -33.05 14.54 -2.02
CA LEU A 219 -32.12 13.55 -2.61
C LEU A 219 -32.28 13.39 -4.12
N ILE A 220 -33.49 13.60 -4.62
CA ILE A 220 -33.81 13.56 -6.05
C ILE A 220 -33.05 14.64 -6.83
N GLU A 221 -32.95 15.85 -6.27
CA GLU A 221 -32.24 16.98 -6.88
C GLU A 221 -30.73 16.73 -6.87
N SER A 222 -30.19 16.26 -5.75
CA SER A 222 -28.76 15.91 -5.67
C SER A 222 -28.37 14.78 -6.63
N GLY A 223 -29.25 13.77 -6.79
CA GLY A 223 -29.05 12.71 -7.76
C GLY A 223 -29.14 13.20 -9.21
N ARG A 224 -30.03 14.17 -9.48
CA ARG A 224 -30.13 14.81 -10.79
C ARG A 224 -28.88 15.62 -11.13
N ASN A 225 -28.39 16.46 -10.23
CA ASN A 225 -27.19 17.27 -10.43
C ASN A 225 -25.97 16.39 -10.72
N LEU A 226 -25.81 15.30 -9.95
CA LEU A 226 -24.74 14.33 -10.17
C LEU A 226 -24.87 13.65 -11.54
N ALA A 227 -26.08 13.29 -11.97
CA ALA A 227 -26.29 12.70 -13.28
C ALA A 227 -25.93 13.67 -14.41
N GLU A 228 -26.35 14.95 -14.30
CA GLU A 228 -26.01 16.00 -15.27
C GLU A 228 -24.48 16.19 -15.36
N GLU A 229 -23.77 16.27 -14.23
CA GLU A 229 -22.30 16.36 -14.19
C GLU A 229 -21.59 15.16 -14.83
N ILE A 230 -22.12 13.94 -14.63
CA ILE A 230 -21.56 12.74 -15.29
C ILE A 230 -21.77 12.80 -16.81
N PHE A 231 -22.92 13.30 -17.28
CA PHE A 231 -23.16 13.46 -18.71
C PHE A 231 -22.23 14.51 -19.32
N ASP A 232 -22.13 15.68 -18.70
CA ASP A 232 -21.23 16.76 -19.14
C ASP A 232 -19.78 16.27 -19.19
N PHE A 233 -19.35 15.46 -18.22
CA PHE A 233 -18.03 14.85 -18.21
C PHE A 233 -17.75 13.96 -19.43
N PHE A 234 -18.73 13.21 -19.92
CA PHE A 234 -18.57 12.40 -21.13
C PHE A 234 -18.56 13.25 -22.40
N ASP A 235 -19.38 14.30 -22.45
CA ASP A 235 -19.46 15.19 -23.62
C ASP A 235 -18.18 16.04 -23.76
N ASP A 236 -17.57 16.48 -22.66
CA ASP A 236 -16.31 17.23 -22.66
C ASP A 236 -15.09 16.39 -23.12
N GLU A 237 -15.11 15.07 -22.90
CA GLU A 237 -14.03 14.18 -23.36
C GLU A 237 -14.08 13.92 -24.88
N GLU A 238 -15.25 14.02 -25.53
CA GLU A 238 -15.36 13.84 -26.98
C GLU A 238 -14.74 15.00 -27.78
N ASP A 239 -14.69 16.21 -27.22
CA ASP A 239 -14.16 17.42 -27.89
C ASP A 239 -12.62 17.55 -27.81
N CYS A 240 -11.93 16.74 -27.01
CA CYS A 240 -10.47 16.78 -26.84
C CYS A 240 -9.69 15.85 -27.81
N GLY A 241 -10.39 15.12 -28.70
CA GLY A 241 -9.82 14.06 -29.52
C GLY A 241 -9.18 14.44 -30.85
N GLU A 242 -9.23 15.71 -31.30
CA GLU A 242 -8.80 16.09 -32.66
C GLU A 242 -7.40 16.72 -32.81
N ASP A 243 -6.67 17.07 -31.74
CA ASP A 243 -5.42 17.83 -31.87
C ASP A 243 -4.24 17.29 -31.04
N VAL A 244 -3.83 16.03 -31.25
CA VAL A 244 -2.43 15.61 -31.01
C VAL A 244 -2.02 14.47 -31.97
N THR A 245 -1.45 14.83 -33.12
CA THR A 245 -0.57 13.96 -33.93
C THR A 245 0.83 14.53 -34.01
#